data_AF-A0A9P3NKB6-F1
#
_entry.id   AF-A0A9P3NKB6-F1
#
_cell.length_a   1.000
_cell.length_b   1.000
_cell.length_c   1.000
_cell.angle_alpha   90.00
_cell.angle_beta   90.00
_cell.angle_gamma   90.00
#
_symmetry.space_group_name_H-M   'P 1'
#
loop_
_entity.id
_entity.type
_entity.pdbx_description
1 polymer ?
#
loop_
_entity_poly.entity_id
_entity_poly.type
_entity_poly.pdbx_seq_one_letter_code
_entity_poly.pdbx_strand_id
1 'polypeptide(L)'
;MAASGFTPWWMGKAGEGEEQSCPTMNRLFDLSQGRESPLPRWTKADIEAFAKEDPVHGNQVLLSRQASLIATGGAAVGGLALAAYNYRYSRSIGGAFLTLVVGAVTSWAVSEEAANIGLGLYKFSPMDANFKFIDWWAAKHPEVPAAEVTSA
;
A
#
# COMPACT_ATOMS: atom_id res chain seq x y z
N MET A 1 -6.81 9.65 -29.70
CA MET A 1 -7.40 10.24 -28.48
C MET A 1 -8.04 9.10 -27.69
N ALA A 2 -7.28 8.45 -26.80
CA ALA A 2 -7.80 7.34 -26.01
C ALA A 2 -8.55 7.88 -24.79
N ALA A 3 -9.81 7.48 -24.64
CA ALA A 3 -10.64 7.87 -23.52
C ALA A 3 -10.09 7.26 -22.21
N SER A 4 -9.72 8.10 -21.26
CA SER A 4 -9.43 7.72 -19.88
C SER A 4 -10.73 7.24 -19.22
N GLY A 5 -10.99 5.94 -19.29
CA GLY A 5 -12.15 5.31 -18.66
C GLY A 5 -12.04 5.35 -17.13
N PHE A 6 -13.15 5.71 -16.48
CA PHE A 6 -13.33 5.64 -15.03
C PHE A 6 -13.10 4.21 -14.52
N THR A 7 -12.07 4.01 -13.70
CA THR A 7 -11.82 2.74 -12.98
C THR A 7 -12.51 2.77 -11.61
N PRO A 8 -13.48 1.88 -11.33
CA PRO A 8 -14.10 1.78 -10.02
C PRO A 8 -13.12 1.29 -8.95
N TRP A 9 -13.31 1.75 -7.71
CA TRP A 9 -12.41 1.52 -6.57
C TRP A 9 -12.27 0.04 -6.11
N TRP A 10 -13.16 -0.87 -6.55
CA TRP A 10 -13.02 -2.32 -6.31
C TRP A 10 -12.10 -3.03 -7.32
N MET A 11 -11.71 -2.34 -8.39
CA MET A 11 -10.65 -2.78 -9.29
C MET A 11 -9.34 -2.34 -8.63
N GLY A 12 -8.92 -3.11 -7.62
CA GLY A 12 -7.75 -2.81 -6.80
C GLY A 12 -6.59 -2.41 -7.69
N LYS A 13 -6.04 -1.22 -7.44
CA LYS A 13 -4.79 -0.83 -8.08
C LYS A 13 -3.75 -1.85 -7.66
N ALA A 14 -3.09 -2.47 -8.63
CA ALA A 14 -1.88 -3.25 -8.42
C ALA A 14 -0.81 -2.35 -7.79
N GLY A 15 -0.84 -2.20 -6.47
CA GLY A 15 -0.01 -1.25 -5.73
C GLY A 15 -0.41 -1.06 -4.26
N GLU A 16 -1.65 -1.33 -3.85
CA GLU A 16 -2.08 -1.17 -2.44
C GLU A 16 -2.14 -2.51 -1.72
N GLY A 17 -0.97 -3.02 -1.36
CA GLY A 17 -0.83 -4.29 -0.65
C GLY A 17 0.60 -4.60 -0.24
N GLU A 18 1.30 -3.67 0.42
CA GLU A 18 2.61 -3.98 1.00
C GLU A 18 2.46 -4.43 2.47
N GLU A 19 2.12 -5.71 2.67
CA GLU A 19 2.87 -6.57 3.62
C GLU A 19 2.53 -8.07 3.48
N GLN A 20 2.39 -8.58 2.25
CA GLN A 20 2.50 -10.02 2.00
C GLN A 20 2.89 -10.27 0.53
N SER A 21 3.95 -9.61 0.07
CA SER A 21 4.47 -9.95 -1.24
C SER A 21 5.18 -11.30 -1.16
N CYS A 22 4.56 -12.32 -1.75
CA CYS A 22 5.19 -13.60 -1.96
C CYS A 22 6.51 -13.38 -2.74
N PRO A 23 7.61 -14.07 -2.40
CA PRO A 23 8.86 -13.96 -3.15
C PRO A 23 8.66 -14.26 -4.65
N THR A 24 7.65 -15.07 -4.98
CA THR A 24 7.20 -15.35 -6.36
C THR A 24 6.59 -14.11 -7.05
N MET A 25 5.84 -13.27 -6.34
CA MET A 25 5.17 -12.10 -6.91
C MET A 25 6.18 -11.01 -7.28
N ASN A 26 7.15 -10.74 -6.40
CA ASN A 26 8.23 -9.80 -6.67
C ASN A 26 8.99 -10.20 -7.92
N ARG A 27 9.36 -11.49 -8.01
CA ARG A 27 10.07 -12.04 -9.18
C ARG A 27 9.30 -11.87 -10.49
N LEU A 28 7.98 -12.00 -10.47
CA LEU A 28 7.13 -11.79 -11.66
C LEU A 28 7.07 -10.31 -12.06
N PHE A 29 6.99 -9.41 -11.09
CA PHE A 29 7.04 -7.97 -11.34
C PHE A 29 8.40 -7.55 -11.89
N ASP A 30 9.50 -8.07 -11.34
CA ASP A 30 10.86 -7.80 -11.81
C ASP A 30 11.07 -8.28 -13.26
N LEU A 31 10.63 -9.49 -13.57
CA LEU A 31 10.67 -10.02 -14.94
C LEU A 31 9.84 -9.18 -15.91
N SER A 32 8.69 -8.65 -15.48
CA SER A 32 7.85 -7.76 -16.30
C SER A 32 8.51 -6.40 -16.59
N GLN A 33 9.44 -5.97 -15.73
CA GLN A 33 10.23 -4.75 -15.89
C GLN A 33 11.64 -5.02 -16.46
N GLY A 34 11.91 -6.23 -16.98
CA GLY A 34 13.21 -6.57 -17.57
C GLY A 34 14.37 -6.66 -16.57
N ARG A 35 14.10 -6.74 -15.26
CA ARG A 35 15.15 -6.83 -14.23
C ARG A 35 15.57 -8.28 -14.00
N GLU A 36 16.87 -8.54 -14.05
CA GLU A 36 17.42 -9.88 -13.76
C GLU A 36 17.46 -10.21 -12.26
N SER A 37 17.48 -9.20 -11.40
CA SER A 37 17.46 -9.37 -9.95
C SER A 37 16.45 -8.43 -9.27
N PRO A 38 15.70 -8.91 -8.26
CA PRO A 38 14.79 -8.07 -7.49
C PRO A 38 15.53 -6.91 -6.83
N LEU A 39 14.86 -5.75 -6.78
CA LEU A 39 15.33 -4.66 -5.91
C LEU A 39 15.41 -5.19 -4.47
N PRO A 40 16.48 -4.86 -3.72
CA PRO A 40 16.57 -5.25 -2.32
C PRO A 40 15.40 -4.66 -1.55
N ARG A 41 14.88 -5.44 -0.59
CA ARG A 41 13.81 -4.98 0.28
C ARG A 41 14.33 -3.80 1.11
N TRP A 42 13.62 -2.70 1.02
CA TRP A 42 13.87 -1.47 1.75
C TRP A 42 13.37 -1.58 3.19
N THR A 43 13.95 -0.76 4.06
CA THR A 43 13.69 -0.74 5.50
C THR A 43 13.17 0.63 5.95
N LYS A 44 12.73 0.73 7.22
CA LYS A 44 12.32 2.01 7.80
C LYS A 44 13.45 3.04 7.81
N ALA A 45 14.70 2.59 7.97
CA ALA A 45 15.87 3.47 7.94
C ALA A 45 16.08 4.11 6.57
N ASP A 46 15.74 3.41 5.49
CA ASP A 46 15.86 3.92 4.11
C ASP A 46 14.84 5.02 3.84
N ILE A 47 13.65 4.93 4.44
CA ILE A 47 12.62 5.98 4.37
C ILE A 47 13.08 7.22 5.13
N GLU A 48 13.67 7.05 6.31
CA GLU A 48 14.24 8.16 7.07
C GLU A 48 15.43 8.80 6.35
N ALA A 49 16.24 8.00 5.65
CA ALA A 49 17.32 8.48 4.80
C ALA A 49 16.78 9.27 3.60
N PHE A 50 15.72 8.78 2.95
CA PHE A 50 15.04 9.51 1.89
C PHE A 50 14.44 10.82 2.41
N ALA A 51 13.81 10.82 3.58
CA ALA A 51 13.24 12.03 4.18
C ALA A 51 14.29 13.09 4.57
N LYS A 52 15.53 12.68 4.81
CA LYS A 52 16.67 13.60 4.98
C LYS A 52 17.14 14.20 3.65
N GLU A 53 17.04 13.46 2.55
CA GLU A 53 17.50 13.87 1.23
C GLU A 53 16.44 14.72 0.50
N ASP A 54 15.19 14.27 0.50
CA ASP A 54 14.03 14.99 -0.02
C ASP A 54 12.97 15.18 1.10
N PRO A 55 12.98 16.32 1.80
CA PRO A 55 12.05 16.55 2.91
C PRO A 55 10.61 16.77 2.44
N VAL A 56 10.38 17.10 1.17
CA VAL A 56 9.04 17.35 0.64
C VAL A 56 8.33 16.02 0.39
N HIS A 57 8.94 15.15 -0.41
CA HIS A 57 8.36 13.84 -0.73
C HIS A 57 8.54 12.84 0.41
N GLY A 58 9.64 12.92 1.17
CA GLY A 58 9.87 12.01 2.28
C GLY A 58 8.85 12.14 3.41
N ASN A 59 8.42 13.36 3.74
CA ASN A 59 7.35 13.54 4.73
C ASN A 59 6.01 13.00 4.21
N GLN A 60 5.74 13.13 2.91
CA GLN A 60 4.54 12.56 2.28
C GLN A 60 4.52 11.03 2.34
N VAL A 61 5.67 10.38 2.13
CA VAL A 61 5.83 8.91 2.28
C VAL A 61 5.64 8.48 3.74
N LEU A 62 6.10 9.26 4.71
CA LEU A 62 5.88 8.94 6.13
C LEU A 62 4.40 9.06 6.53
N LEU A 63 3.70 10.08 6.03
CA LEU A 63 2.27 10.24 6.28
C LEU A 63 1.44 9.15 5.60
N SER A 64 1.78 8.76 4.37
CA SER A 64 1.10 7.66 3.67
C SER A 64 1.26 6.34 4.42
N ARG A 65 2.47 6.05 4.91
CA ARG A 65 2.77 4.92 5.80
C ARG A 65 1.91 4.92 7.06
N GLN A 66 1.79 6.08 7.71
CA GLN A 66 0.97 6.22 8.91
C GLN A 66 -0.51 5.99 8.59
N ALA A 67 -1.01 6.46 7.45
CA ALA A 67 -2.37 6.20 7.00
C ALA A 67 -2.62 4.70 6.78
N SER A 68 -1.70 4.00 6.12
CA SER A 68 -1.80 2.54 5.93
C SER A 68 -1.81 1.78 7.26
N LEU A 69 -1.04 2.22 8.26
CA LEU A 69 -1.07 1.62 9.61
C LEU A 69 -2.41 1.85 10.32
N ILE A 70 -3.02 3.02 10.17
CA ILE A 70 -4.34 3.32 10.72
C ILE A 70 -5.40 2.46 10.02
N ALA A 71 -5.35 2.35 8.69
CA ALA A 71 -6.26 1.57 7.89
C ALA A 71 -6.23 0.07 8.25
N THR A 72 -5.01 -0.50 8.32
CA THR A 72 -4.81 -1.91 8.71
C THR A 72 -5.24 -2.16 10.16
N GLY A 73 -4.92 -1.24 11.08
CA GLY A 73 -5.40 -1.30 12.46
C GLY A 73 -6.93 -1.28 12.55
N GLY A 74 -7.58 -0.39 11.80
CA GLY A 74 -9.03 -0.29 11.71
C GLY A 74 -9.69 -1.53 11.11
N ALA A 75 -9.10 -2.11 10.07
CA ALA A 75 -9.55 -3.36 9.47
C ALA A 75 -9.51 -4.52 10.49
N ALA A 76 -8.41 -4.64 11.24
CA ALA A 76 -8.28 -5.66 12.28
C ALA A 76 -9.34 -5.49 13.38
N VAL A 77 -9.51 -4.26 13.89
CA VAL A 77 -10.50 -3.96 14.93
C VAL A 77 -11.92 -4.24 14.45
N GLY A 78 -12.28 -3.76 13.26
CA GLY A 78 -13.60 -3.95 12.67
C GLY A 78 -13.93 -5.40 12.35
N GLY A 79 -12.98 -6.12 11.76
CA GLY A 79 -13.12 -7.54 11.46
C GLY A 79 -13.30 -8.37 12.73
N LEU A 80 -12.47 -8.15 13.74
CA LEU A 80 -12.59 -8.86 15.02
C LEU A 80 -13.87 -8.50 15.76
N ALA A 81 -14.27 -7.22 15.80
CA ALA A 81 -15.49 -6.79 16.47
C ALA A 81 -16.74 -7.43 15.84
N LEU A 82 -16.83 -7.42 14.51
CA LEU A 82 -17.99 -7.97 13.81
C LEU A 82 -18.01 -9.50 13.87
N ALA A 83 -16.85 -10.16 13.78
CA ALA A 83 -16.74 -11.60 13.96
C ALA A 83 -17.10 -12.04 15.38
N ALA A 84 -16.63 -11.32 16.40
CA ALA A 84 -16.95 -11.59 17.80
C ALA A 84 -18.45 -11.40 18.07
N TYR A 85 -19.04 -10.32 17.54
CA TYR A 85 -20.47 -10.08 17.63
C TYR A 85 -21.27 -11.22 16.97
N ASN A 86 -20.91 -11.62 15.74
CA ASN A 86 -21.58 -12.72 15.06
C ASN A 86 -21.45 -14.02 15.87
N TYR A 87 -20.25 -14.37 16.31
CA TYR A 87 -20.00 -15.60 17.07
C TYR A 87 -20.74 -15.64 18.41
N ARG A 88 -20.85 -14.49 19.10
CA ARG A 88 -21.58 -14.36 20.38
C ARG A 88 -23.04 -14.80 20.27
N TYR A 89 -23.71 -14.47 19.15
CA TYR A 89 -25.14 -14.71 18.94
C TYR A 89 -25.43 -15.94 18.07
N SER A 90 -24.72 -16.09 16.95
CA SER A 90 -24.97 -17.17 15.97
C SER A 90 -24.34 -18.49 16.37
N ARG A 91 -23.27 -18.47 17.18
CA ARG A 91 -22.40 -19.62 17.48
C ARG A 91 -21.90 -20.35 16.22
N SER A 92 -21.93 -19.70 15.06
CA SER A 92 -21.52 -20.26 13.77
C SER A 92 -20.12 -19.78 13.39
N ILE A 93 -19.20 -20.72 13.22
CA ILE A 93 -17.82 -20.42 12.79
C ILE A 93 -17.79 -19.88 11.36
N GLY A 94 -18.60 -20.45 10.46
CA GLY A 94 -18.70 -19.98 9.07
C GLY A 94 -19.27 -18.56 8.97
N GLY A 95 -20.30 -18.27 9.79
CA GLY A 95 -20.85 -16.92 9.90
C GLY A 95 -19.83 -15.93 10.45
N ALA A 96 -19.11 -16.30 11.51
CA ALA A 96 -18.07 -15.49 12.10
C ALA A 96 -16.94 -15.15 11.10
N PHE A 97 -16.51 -16.12 10.29
CA PHE A 97 -15.49 -15.91 9.26
C PHE A 97 -15.96 -14.93 8.17
N LEU A 98 -17.18 -15.09 7.66
CA LEU A 98 -17.72 -14.15 6.67
C LEU A 98 -17.81 -12.74 7.23
N THR A 99 -18.28 -12.60 8.47
CA THR A 99 -18.34 -11.29 9.12
C THR A 99 -16.96 -10.72 9.46
N LEU A 100 -15.95 -11.56 9.65
CA LEU A 100 -14.56 -11.10 9.81
C LEU A 100 -14.10 -10.38 8.55
N VAL A 101 -14.29 -11.01 7.39
CA VAL A 101 -13.89 -10.44 6.10
C VAL A 101 -14.68 -9.17 5.79
N VAL A 102 -15.99 -9.22 5.94
CA VAL A 102 -16.85 -8.04 5.68
C VAL A 102 -16.53 -6.89 6.65
N GLY A 103 -16.34 -7.21 7.93
CA GLY A 103 -15.98 -6.22 8.95
C GLY A 103 -14.61 -5.59 8.68
N ALA A 104 -13.65 -6.39 8.24
CA ALA A 104 -12.32 -5.92 7.89
C ALA A 104 -12.35 -4.97 6.70
N VAL A 105 -13.02 -5.34 5.60
CA VAL A 105 -13.10 -4.51 4.38
C VAL A 105 -13.83 -3.19 4.65
N THR A 106 -14.97 -3.25 5.35
CA THR A 106 -15.76 -2.03 5.63
C THR A 106 -15.05 -1.10 6.59
N SER A 107 -14.39 -1.64 7.62
CA SER A 107 -13.65 -0.82 8.58
C SER A 107 -12.32 -0.32 8.05
N TRP A 108 -11.68 -1.05 7.11
CA TRP A 108 -10.55 -0.53 6.33
C TRP A 108 -10.98 0.76 5.63
N ALA A 109 -12.02 0.72 4.78
CA ALA A 109 -12.44 1.87 3.98
C ALA A 109 -12.75 3.11 4.84
N VAL A 110 -13.47 2.91 5.96
CA VAL A 110 -13.77 4.01 6.90
C VAL A 110 -12.50 4.56 7.55
N SER A 111 -11.54 3.70 7.87
CA SER A 111 -10.28 4.09 8.50
C SER A 111 -9.34 4.81 7.53
N GLU A 112 -9.37 4.47 6.24
CA GLU A 112 -8.68 5.23 5.19
C GLU A 112 -9.23 6.66 5.08
N GLU A 113 -10.56 6.83 5.07
CA GLU A 113 -11.15 8.17 5.02
C GLU A 113 -10.83 8.98 6.30
N ALA A 114 -10.88 8.33 7.46
CA ALA A 114 -10.46 8.94 8.71
C ALA A 114 -8.98 9.36 8.68
N ALA A 115 -8.10 8.53 8.12
CA ALA A 115 -6.69 8.85 7.95
C ALA A 115 -6.47 9.97 6.92
N ASN A 116 -7.20 9.95 5.80
CA ASN A 116 -7.12 10.97 4.77
C ASN A 116 -7.45 12.36 5.32
N ILE A 117 -8.51 12.46 6.12
CA ILE A 117 -8.93 13.71 6.77
C ILE A 117 -7.96 14.07 7.90
N GLY A 118 -7.63 13.12 8.77
CA GLY A 118 -6.83 13.37 9.98
C GLY A 118 -5.37 13.74 9.71
N LEU A 119 -4.75 13.12 8.70
CA LEU A 119 -3.36 13.38 8.30
C LEU A 119 -3.25 14.34 7.11
N GLY A 120 -4.39 14.74 6.52
CA GLY A 120 -4.43 15.70 5.42
C GLY A 120 -3.88 15.16 4.10
N LEU A 121 -4.01 13.85 3.84
CA LEU A 121 -3.50 13.22 2.60
C LEU A 121 -4.15 13.80 1.35
N TYR A 122 -5.35 14.36 1.45
CA TYR A 122 -6.03 15.05 0.34
C TYR A 122 -5.25 16.25 -0.23
N LYS A 123 -4.20 16.72 0.46
CA LYS A 123 -3.37 17.85 0.04
C LYS A 123 -2.23 17.47 -0.90
N PHE A 124 -1.93 16.17 -1.05
CA PHE A 124 -0.84 15.70 -1.90
C PHE A 124 -1.20 14.35 -2.55
N SER A 125 -0.37 13.89 -3.49
CA SER A 125 -0.51 12.58 -4.11
C SER A 125 0.44 11.58 -3.43
N PRO A 126 -0.05 10.66 -2.57
CA PRO A 126 0.81 9.67 -1.91
C PRO A 126 1.55 8.78 -2.92
N MET A 127 0.92 8.54 -4.08
CA MET A 127 1.46 7.70 -5.13
C MET A 127 2.68 8.35 -5.81
N ASP A 128 2.64 9.66 -6.04
CA ASP A 128 3.76 10.39 -6.63
C ASP A 128 4.97 10.41 -5.69
N ALA A 129 4.74 10.66 -4.39
CA ALA A 129 5.78 10.59 -3.37
C ALA A 129 6.41 9.20 -3.27
N ASN A 130 5.60 8.14 -3.36
CA ASN A 130 6.08 6.76 -3.37
C ASN A 130 6.93 6.46 -4.62
N PHE A 131 6.56 6.95 -5.80
CA PHE A 131 7.38 6.78 -7.00
C PHE A 131 8.73 7.48 -6.87
N LYS A 132 8.76 8.71 -6.34
CA LYS A 132 10.03 9.41 -6.06
C LYS A 132 10.93 8.63 -5.10
N PHE A 133 10.34 8.00 -4.08
CA PHE A 133 11.08 7.12 -3.19
C PHE A 133 11.66 5.90 -3.91
N ILE A 134 10.87 5.24 -4.76
CA ILE A 134 11.32 4.05 -5.52
C ILE A 134 12.42 4.42 -6.52
N ASP A 135 12.30 5.55 -7.21
CA ASP A 135 13.33 6.05 -8.13
C ASP A 135 14.64 6.34 -7.39
N TRP A 136 14.54 7.00 -6.24
CA TRP A 136 15.68 7.26 -5.36
C TRP A 136 16.32 5.95 -4.86
N TRP A 137 15.50 4.98 -4.47
CA TRP A 137 15.96 3.67 -4.01
C TRP A 137 16.68 2.90 -5.12
N ALA A 138 16.11 2.88 -6.33
CA ALA A 138 16.72 2.26 -7.49
C ALA A 138 18.06 2.92 -7.87
N ALA A 139 18.16 4.25 -7.79
CA ALA A 139 19.39 4.99 -8.06
C ALA A 139 20.52 4.67 -7.06
N LYS A 140 20.20 4.33 -5.81
CA LYS A 140 21.18 3.90 -4.80
C LYS A 140 21.68 2.46 -5.02
N HIS A 141 20.98 1.67 -5.84
CA HIS A 141 21.31 0.28 -6.15
C HIS A 141 21.54 0.07 -7.66
N PRO A 142 22.65 0.60 -8.22
CA PRO A 142 22.93 0.63 -9.66
C PRO A 142 23.35 -0.72 -10.28
N GLU A 143 23.42 -1.79 -9.49
CA GLU A 143 23.55 -3.19 -9.97
C GLU A 143 22.40 -3.57 -10.96
N VAL A 144 21.35 -2.75 -11.00
CA VAL A 144 20.17 -2.85 -11.87
C VAL A 144 20.27 -1.78 -12.95
N PRO A 145 20.41 -2.13 -14.24
CA PRO A 145 20.67 -1.16 -15.30
C PRO A 145 19.50 -0.17 -15.49
N ALA A 146 19.80 1.12 -15.33
CA ALA A 146 18.89 2.26 -15.42
C ALA A 146 18.37 2.60 -16.84
N ALA A 147 18.51 1.69 -17.81
CA ALA A 147 18.41 2.01 -19.24
C ALA A 147 16.98 2.10 -19.81
N GLU A 148 15.94 1.76 -19.06
CA GLU A 148 14.58 1.60 -19.63
C GLU A 148 13.47 2.35 -18.89
N VAL A 149 13.79 3.35 -18.07
CA VAL A 149 12.79 4.12 -17.30
C VAL A 149 12.30 5.38 -18.06
N THR A 150 12.84 5.68 -19.24
CA THR A 150 12.46 6.86 -20.04
C THR A 150 11.60 6.58 -21.28
N SER A 151 11.10 5.35 -21.47
CA SER A 151 10.27 5.03 -22.64
C SER A 151 9.12 4.06 -22.37
N ALA A 152 8.05 4.52 -21.69
CA ALA A 152 6.69 3.99 -21.85
C ALA A 152 5.65 5.00 -21.34
#